data_AF-A0A6P5JYS3-F1
#
_entry.id   AF-A0A6P5JYS3-F1
#
_cell.length_a   1.000
_cell.length_b   1.000
_cell.length_c   1.000
_cell.angle_alpha   90.00
_cell.angle_beta   90.00
_cell.angle_gamma   90.00
#
_symmetry.space_group_name_H-M   'P 1'
#
loop_
_entity.id
_entity.type
_entity.pdbx_description
1 polymer ?
#
loop_
_entity_poly.entity_id
_entity_poly.type
_entity_poly.pdbx_seq_one_letter_code
_entity_poly.pdbx_strand_id
1 'polypeptide(L)'
;MARGSFLFSFSNIFYPDLSSSGKGEPFHASSPLQIVFDKLQMFAHDMNLKPGAFLRIVGDILPDARHFAIDLGDTYDNLALHFNPRFNYRNCHNVVIYNTLYNEYFGKEIRDSYFPFQKGTRMEICIQLQETFFVVKLPDGYQFSFPNRTKITTIDYVGIHGDLTIRAIAFE
;
A
#
# COMPACT_ATOMS: atom_id res chain seq x y z
N MET A 1 -5.51 -15.40 24.58
CA MET A 1 -5.56 -14.46 23.44
C MET A 1 -4.43 -13.47 23.62
N ALA A 2 -3.29 -13.70 22.94
CA ALA A 2 -2.17 -12.78 23.00
C ALA A 2 -2.41 -11.66 21.99
N ARG A 3 -2.62 -10.43 22.48
CA ARG A 3 -2.56 -9.21 21.66
C ARG A 3 -1.08 -8.95 21.38
N GLY A 4 -0.58 -9.45 20.26
CA GLY A 4 0.79 -9.22 19.83
C GLY A 4 0.90 -7.85 19.16
N SER A 5 1.28 -6.83 19.92
CA SER A 5 1.77 -5.58 19.34
C SER A 5 3.19 -5.83 18.84
N PHE A 6 3.36 -6.15 17.56
CA PHE A 6 4.68 -6.28 16.96
C PHE A 6 5.19 -4.89 16.59
N LEU A 7 6.07 -4.34 17.42
CA LEU A 7 6.92 -3.21 17.06
C LEU A 7 8.07 -3.76 16.21
N PHE A 8 8.01 -3.59 14.89
CA PHE A 8 9.14 -3.92 14.03
C PHE A 8 10.24 -2.86 14.19
N SER A 9 11.46 -3.31 14.48
CA SER A 9 12.66 -2.49 14.58
C SER A 9 13.17 -2.15 13.18
N PHE A 10 13.44 -0.85 12.95
CA PHE A 10 14.00 -0.32 11.71
C PHE A 10 15.46 -0.72 11.54
N SER A 11 15.72 -1.82 10.84
CA SER A 11 17.01 -2.08 10.20
C SER A 11 16.95 -3.36 9.39
N ASN A 12 16.71 -3.24 8.09
CA ASN A 12 17.29 -4.03 6.99
C ASN A 12 16.58 -3.62 5.70
N ILE A 13 17.00 -2.48 5.14
CA ILE A 13 16.64 -2.11 3.78
C ILE A 13 17.39 -3.09 2.87
N PHE A 14 16.74 -4.18 2.49
CA PHE A 14 17.19 -5.04 1.41
C PHE A 14 16.55 -4.49 0.14
N TYR A 15 17.32 -3.77 -0.67
CA TYR A 15 16.96 -3.67 -2.09
C TYR A 15 17.18 -5.06 -2.66
N PRO A 16 16.18 -5.74 -3.23
CA PRO A 16 16.45 -6.93 -4.03
C PRO A 16 17.49 -6.55 -5.08
N ASP A 17 18.48 -7.41 -5.31
CA ASP A 17 19.49 -7.18 -6.34
C ASP A 17 18.79 -7.08 -7.71
N LEU A 18 18.62 -5.85 -8.19
CA LEU A 18 17.92 -5.51 -9.43
C LEU A 18 18.77 -5.84 -10.68
N SER A 19 19.88 -6.57 -10.54
CA SER A 19 20.77 -6.94 -11.65
C SER A 19 20.34 -8.19 -12.44
N SER A 20 19.23 -8.86 -12.08
CA SER A 20 18.85 -10.11 -12.75
C SER A 20 18.12 -9.93 -14.09
N SER A 21 17.77 -8.71 -14.51
CA SER A 21 17.53 -8.46 -15.92
C SER A 21 18.92 -8.37 -16.59
N GLY A 22 19.37 -9.48 -17.18
CA GLY A 22 20.70 -9.65 -17.76
C GLY A 22 21.07 -8.76 -18.96
N LYS A 23 20.59 -7.52 -19.02
CA LYS A 23 21.03 -6.45 -19.91
C LYS A 23 20.92 -5.15 -19.13
N GLY A 24 22.06 -4.50 -18.88
CA GLY A 24 22.18 -3.24 -18.13
C GLY A 24 21.52 -2.03 -18.79
N GLU A 25 20.22 -2.12 -19.03
CA GLU A 25 19.38 -1.01 -19.44
C GLU A 25 18.79 -0.36 -18.17
N PRO A 26 18.87 0.98 -18.02
CA PRO A 26 18.23 1.67 -16.92
C PRO A 26 16.71 1.45 -16.97
N PHE A 27 16.09 1.25 -15.80
CA PHE A 27 14.63 1.13 -15.69
C PHE A 27 13.94 2.31 -16.38
N HIS A 28 13.04 2.02 -17.32
CA HIS A 28 12.17 3.03 -17.90
C HIS A 28 11.35 3.70 -16.79
N ALA A 29 11.28 5.03 -16.78
CA ALA A 29 10.54 5.86 -15.82
C ALA A 29 9.02 5.58 -15.75
N SER A 30 8.53 4.61 -16.53
CA SER A 30 7.16 4.12 -16.60
C SER A 30 6.96 2.71 -16.01
N SER A 31 7.99 2.08 -15.43
CA SER A 31 7.88 0.76 -14.81
C SER A 31 6.93 0.78 -13.60
N PRO A 32 5.95 -0.14 -13.52
CA PRO A 32 5.12 -0.34 -12.33
C PRO A 32 5.93 -0.56 -11.05
N LEU A 33 7.08 -1.25 -11.14
CA LEU A 33 7.95 -1.47 -9.99
C LEU A 33 8.58 -0.18 -9.47
N GLN A 34 8.82 0.81 -10.33
CA GLN A 34 9.30 2.12 -9.88
C GLN A 34 8.27 2.81 -8.97
N ILE A 35 6.98 2.55 -9.16
CA ILE A 35 5.89 3.12 -8.33
C ILE A 35 5.86 2.44 -6.97
N VAL A 36 6.01 1.11 -6.94
CA VAL A 36 6.03 0.33 -5.69
C VAL A 36 7.25 0.66 -4.82
N PHE A 37 8.39 0.93 -5.45
CA PHE A 37 9.63 1.27 -4.73
C PHE A 37 9.87 2.77 -4.56
N ASP A 38 9.00 3.65 -5.10
CA ASP A 38 9.15 5.09 -4.91
C ASP A 38 8.93 5.46 -3.43
N LYS A 39 10.02 5.89 -2.77
CA LYS A 39 10.03 6.25 -1.34
C LYS A 39 9.43 5.16 -0.44
N LEU A 40 9.86 3.91 -0.60
CA LEU A 40 9.50 2.84 0.32
C LEU A 40 9.90 3.22 1.74
N GLN A 41 8.93 3.30 2.65
CA GLN A 41 9.16 3.66 4.04
C GLN A 41 9.23 2.44 4.95
N MET A 42 8.38 1.45 4.67
CA MET A 42 8.33 0.21 5.42
C MET A 42 7.76 -0.89 4.53
N PHE A 43 8.26 -2.09 4.74
CA PHE A 43 7.59 -3.30 4.30
C PHE A 43 7.66 -4.35 5.41
N ALA A 44 6.73 -5.30 5.37
CA ALA A 44 6.74 -6.48 6.21
C ALA A 44 6.38 -7.70 5.34
N HIS A 45 6.99 -8.84 5.65
CA HIS A 45 6.74 -10.14 5.02
C HIS A 45 6.37 -11.18 6.08
N ASP A 46 6.00 -12.40 5.67
CA ASP A 46 5.56 -13.50 6.56
C ASP A 46 4.39 -13.11 7.48
N MET A 47 3.51 -12.26 6.97
CA MET A 47 2.42 -11.68 7.76
C MET A 47 1.25 -12.66 8.00
N ASN A 48 1.00 -13.60 7.07
CA ASN A 48 -0.06 -14.61 7.13
C ASN A 48 -1.44 -14.06 7.58
N LEU A 49 -1.81 -12.88 7.08
CA LEU A 49 -3.08 -12.24 7.44
C LEU A 49 -4.22 -12.92 6.69
N LYS A 50 -5.23 -13.37 7.41
CA LYS A 50 -6.37 -14.13 6.85
C LYS A 50 -7.62 -13.25 6.72
N PRO A 51 -8.62 -13.67 5.93
CA PRO A 51 -9.94 -13.05 5.96
C PRO A 51 -10.45 -12.89 7.40
N GLY A 52 -10.97 -11.70 7.71
CA GLY A 52 -11.35 -11.26 9.05
C GLY A 52 -10.30 -10.38 9.73
N ALA A 53 -9.04 -10.40 9.28
CA ALA A 53 -7.99 -9.55 9.84
C ALA A 53 -8.19 -8.06 9.49
N PHE A 54 -7.69 -7.20 10.37
CA PHE A 54 -7.65 -5.76 10.19
C PHE A 54 -6.21 -5.26 10.22
N LEU A 55 -5.88 -4.41 9.25
CA LEU A 55 -4.67 -3.61 9.23
C LEU A 55 -5.02 -2.18 9.60
N ARG A 56 -4.51 -1.69 10.73
CA ARG A 56 -4.62 -0.29 11.13
C ARG A 56 -3.28 0.41 10.93
N ILE A 57 -3.30 1.53 10.21
CA ILE A 57 -2.13 2.35 9.92
C ILE A 57 -2.39 3.76 10.41
N VAL A 58 -1.48 4.28 11.24
CA VAL A 58 -1.46 5.67 11.69
C VAL A 58 -0.20 6.33 11.15
N GLY A 59 -0.33 7.46 10.50
CA GLY A 59 0.80 8.18 9.91
C GLY A 59 0.56 9.68 9.78
N ASP A 60 1.65 10.42 9.60
CA ASP A 60 1.63 11.86 9.31
C ASP A 60 1.90 12.08 7.82
N ILE A 61 0.94 12.68 7.11
CA ILE A 61 1.09 13.03 5.70
C ILE A 61 2.04 14.22 5.60
N LEU A 62 3.04 14.13 4.72
CA LEU A 62 4.02 15.22 4.59
C LEU A 62 3.37 16.52 4.06
N PRO A 63 3.84 17.71 4.48
CA PRO A 63 3.25 18.99 4.04
C PRO A 63 3.25 19.22 2.52
N ASP A 64 4.24 18.66 1.82
CA ASP A 64 4.42 18.76 0.37
C ASP A 64 3.99 17.49 -0.37
N ALA A 65 3.30 16.56 0.30
CA ALA A 65 2.94 15.25 -0.23
C ALA A 65 2.32 15.31 -1.63
N ARG A 66 2.83 14.46 -2.52
CA ARG A 66 2.29 14.25 -3.88
C ARG A 66 1.38 13.04 -3.91
N HIS A 67 1.79 11.96 -3.26
CA HIS A 67 0.99 10.75 -3.02
C HIS A 67 1.61 9.93 -1.88
N PHE A 68 0.86 8.97 -1.38
CA PHE A 68 1.39 7.83 -0.63
C PHE A 68 0.63 6.58 -1.06
N ALA A 69 1.13 5.39 -0.72
CA ALA A 69 0.35 4.19 -0.93
C ALA A 69 0.59 3.11 0.12
N ILE A 70 -0.39 2.22 0.19
CA ILE A 70 -0.43 1.03 1.03
C ILE A 70 -0.69 -0.16 0.10
N ASP A 71 0.21 -1.12 0.15
CA ASP A 71 0.22 -2.30 -0.68
C ASP A 71 -0.02 -3.54 0.16
N LEU A 72 -0.95 -4.40 -0.26
CA LEU A 72 -1.20 -5.71 0.33
C LEU A 72 -1.10 -6.78 -0.76
N GLY A 73 -0.31 -7.82 -0.53
CA GLY A 73 -0.05 -8.85 -1.52
C GLY A 73 0.56 -10.13 -0.96
N ASP A 74 0.96 -10.99 -1.88
CA ASP A 74 1.81 -12.16 -1.62
C ASP A 74 3.27 -11.70 -1.53
N THR A 75 3.68 -10.90 -2.51
CA THR A 75 5.02 -10.33 -2.68
C THR A 75 4.93 -8.88 -3.13
N TYR A 76 6.05 -8.16 -3.18
CA TYR A 76 6.08 -6.75 -3.60
C TYR A 76 5.62 -6.53 -5.06
N ASP A 77 5.73 -7.54 -5.92
CA ASP A 77 5.36 -7.53 -7.34
C ASP A 77 4.03 -8.24 -7.65
N ASN A 78 3.37 -8.78 -6.61
CA ASN A 78 2.06 -9.41 -6.67
C ASN A 78 1.13 -8.87 -5.58
N LEU A 79 0.53 -7.72 -5.86
CA LEU A 79 -0.33 -6.97 -4.95
C LEU A 79 -1.79 -7.22 -5.24
N ALA A 80 -2.50 -7.80 -4.28
CA ALA A 80 -3.95 -7.93 -4.31
C ALA A 80 -4.65 -6.57 -4.20
N LEU A 81 -4.07 -5.66 -3.41
CA LEU A 81 -4.51 -4.27 -3.26
C LEU A 81 -3.31 -3.32 -3.31
N HIS A 82 -3.36 -2.37 -4.23
CA HIS A 82 -2.57 -1.14 -4.23
C HIS A 82 -3.53 0.03 -3.97
N PHE A 83 -3.47 0.59 -2.76
CA PHE A 83 -4.28 1.73 -2.33
C PHE A 83 -3.42 3.00 -2.37
N ASN A 84 -3.74 3.94 -3.25
CA ASN A 84 -2.87 5.08 -3.56
C ASN A 84 -3.63 6.41 -3.62
N PRO A 85 -3.75 7.13 -2.48
CA PRO A 85 -4.17 8.51 -2.45
C PRO A 85 -3.17 9.44 -3.16
N ARG A 86 -3.63 10.15 -4.18
CA ARG A 86 -2.85 11.12 -4.97
C ARG A 86 -3.36 12.53 -4.73
N PHE A 87 -2.54 13.39 -4.13
CA PHE A 87 -2.80 14.83 -4.02
C PHE A 87 -2.55 15.54 -5.34
N ASN A 88 -1.37 15.28 -5.93
CA ASN A 88 -0.95 15.79 -7.24
C ASN A 88 0.16 14.87 -7.79
N TYR A 89 -0.24 13.80 -8.45
CA TYR A 89 0.67 12.79 -8.98
C TYR A 89 0.14 12.18 -10.28
N ARG A 90 1.01 12.01 -11.28
CA ARG A 90 0.68 11.49 -12.63
C ARG A 90 -0.58 12.14 -13.23
N ASN A 91 -0.64 13.47 -13.19
CA ASN A 91 -1.74 14.29 -13.71
C ASN A 91 -3.11 14.02 -13.06
N CYS A 92 -3.11 13.45 -11.86
CA CYS A 92 -4.29 13.26 -11.04
C CYS A 92 -4.22 14.18 -9.82
N HIS A 93 -5.34 14.81 -9.48
CA HIS A 93 -5.47 15.73 -8.36
C HIS A 93 -6.55 15.22 -7.41
N ASN A 94 -6.22 15.12 -6.12
CA ASN A 94 -7.11 14.70 -5.03
C ASN A 94 -8.02 13.52 -5.42
N VAL A 95 -7.41 12.39 -5.73
CA VAL A 95 -8.12 11.16 -6.09
C VAL A 95 -7.47 9.99 -5.38
N VAL A 96 -8.28 9.03 -4.95
CA VAL A 96 -7.80 7.74 -4.46
C VAL A 96 -7.84 6.74 -5.60
N ILE A 97 -6.71 6.08 -5.84
CA ILE A 97 -6.59 5.03 -6.84
C ILE A 97 -6.52 3.68 -6.12
N TYR A 98 -7.32 2.74 -6.57
CA TYR A 98 -7.28 1.35 -6.15
C TYR A 98 -6.91 0.49 -7.35
N ASN A 99 -5.96 -0.42 -7.17
CA ASN A 99 -5.59 -1.36 -8.22
C ASN A 99 -5.06 -2.68 -7.67
N THR A 100 -4.75 -3.58 -8.58
CA THR A 100 -4.02 -4.83 -8.36
C THR A 100 -2.74 -4.74 -9.18
N LEU A 101 -1.64 -5.29 -8.68
CA LEU A 101 -0.41 -5.52 -9.44
C LEU A 101 -0.23 -7.02 -9.56
N TYR A 102 -0.10 -7.55 -10.77
CA TYR A 102 0.13 -8.98 -10.99
C TYR A 102 1.13 -9.15 -12.12
N ASN A 103 2.16 -9.97 -11.88
CA ASN A 103 3.29 -10.15 -12.80
C ASN A 103 3.88 -8.81 -13.27
N GLU A 104 4.09 -7.87 -12.34
CA GLU A 104 4.61 -6.52 -12.63
C GLU A 104 3.69 -5.63 -13.49
N TYR A 105 2.44 -6.03 -13.76
CA TYR A 105 1.49 -5.22 -14.50
C TYR A 105 0.32 -4.75 -13.62
N PHE A 106 0.07 -3.44 -13.63
CA PHE A 106 -1.12 -2.89 -13.00
C PHE A 106 -2.37 -3.30 -13.77
N GLY A 107 -3.40 -3.72 -13.04
CA GLY A 107 -4.72 -3.99 -13.58
C GLY A 107 -5.51 -2.72 -13.92
N LYS A 108 -6.83 -2.87 -14.06
CA LYS A 108 -7.74 -1.74 -14.27
C LYS A 108 -7.88 -0.91 -13.00
N GLU A 109 -7.44 0.35 -13.03
CA GLU A 109 -7.64 1.29 -11.94
C GLU A 109 -9.13 1.49 -11.63
N ILE A 110 -9.46 1.52 -10.34
CA ILE A 110 -10.69 2.15 -9.85
C ILE A 110 -10.30 3.48 -9.21
N ARG A 111 -11.05 4.53 -9.52
CA ARG A 111 -10.78 5.89 -9.06
C ARG A 111 -11.94 6.35 -8.20
N ASP A 112 -11.63 6.85 -7.03
CA ASP A 112 -12.60 7.47 -6.12
C ASP A 112 -12.22 8.94 -5.91
N SER A 113 -13.16 9.83 -6.25
CA SER A 113 -12.99 11.28 -6.07
C SER A 113 -13.21 11.73 -4.63
N TYR A 114 -13.68 10.85 -3.75
CA TYR A 114 -13.77 11.15 -2.33
C TYR A 114 -12.36 11.12 -1.71
N PHE A 115 -11.90 12.28 -1.24
CA PHE A 115 -10.51 12.49 -0.84
C PHE A 115 -10.40 13.26 0.49
N PRO A 116 -10.57 12.58 1.63
CA PRO A 116 -10.55 13.21 2.96
C PRO A 116 -9.13 13.33 3.55
N PHE A 117 -8.12 13.47 2.70
CA PHE A 117 -6.73 13.60 3.12
C PHE A 117 -6.27 15.05 3.03
N GLN A 118 -5.56 15.48 4.07
CA GLN A 118 -4.97 16.81 4.14
C GLN A 118 -3.45 16.69 4.30
N LYS A 119 -2.70 17.52 3.58
CA LYS A 119 -1.24 17.55 3.72
C LYS A 119 -0.84 18.12 5.07
N GLY A 120 0.23 17.61 5.67
CA GLY A 120 0.75 18.07 6.96
C GLY A 120 -0.10 17.64 8.17
N THR A 121 -1.07 16.75 7.99
CA THR A 121 -1.93 16.26 9.08
C THR A 121 -1.69 14.78 9.38
N ARG A 122 -2.13 14.36 10.57
CA ARG A 122 -2.19 12.96 10.95
C ARG A 122 -3.42 12.30 10.36
N MET A 123 -3.26 11.06 9.91
CA MET A 123 -4.34 10.21 9.41
C MET A 123 -4.35 8.85 10.10
N GLU A 124 -5.50 8.21 10.06
CA GLU A 124 -5.68 6.79 10.38
C GLU A 124 -6.44 6.12 9.25
N ILE A 125 -5.93 4.98 8.78
CA ILE A 125 -6.57 4.12 7.78
C ILE A 125 -6.72 2.73 8.37
N CYS A 126 -7.89 2.13 8.20
CA CYS A 126 -8.13 0.73 8.53
C CYS A 126 -8.48 -0.04 7.26
N ILE A 127 -7.83 -1.18 7.03
CA ILE A 127 -8.12 -2.07 5.92
C ILE A 127 -8.56 -3.41 6.49
N GLN A 128 -9.81 -3.80 6.23
CA GLN A 128 -10.31 -5.13 6.57
C GLN A 128 -10.13 -6.07 5.38
N LEU A 129 -9.56 -7.23 5.64
CA LEU A 129 -9.44 -8.30 4.66
C LEU A 129 -10.71 -9.15 4.73
N GLN A 130 -11.43 -9.29 3.61
CA GLN A 130 -12.51 -10.26 3.45
C GLN A 130 -12.20 -11.19 2.29
N GLU A 131 -12.91 -12.31 2.20
CA GLU A 131 -12.65 -13.33 1.18
C GLU A 131 -12.73 -12.76 -0.24
N THR A 132 -13.72 -11.89 -0.49
CA THR A 132 -14.04 -11.39 -1.83
C THR A 132 -13.71 -9.92 -2.04
N PHE A 133 -13.37 -9.17 -0.99
CA PHE A 133 -13.04 -7.75 -1.07
C PHE A 133 -12.17 -7.28 0.10
N PHE A 134 -11.52 -6.14 -0.12
CA PHE A 134 -10.85 -5.36 0.91
C PHE A 134 -11.73 -4.14 1.24
N VAL A 135 -12.06 -3.94 2.51
CA VAL A 135 -12.78 -2.74 2.95
C VAL A 135 -11.78 -1.74 3.48
N VAL A 136 -11.61 -0.63 2.78
CA VAL A 136 -10.74 0.48 3.20
C VAL A 136 -11.59 1.54 3.86
N LYS A 137 -11.31 1.82 5.14
CA LYS A 137 -11.92 2.89 5.92
C LYS A 137 -10.96 4.06 6.05
N LEU A 138 -11.44 5.24 5.63
CA LEU A 138 -10.70 6.50 5.62
C LEU A 138 -10.84 7.26 6.96
N PRO A 139 -10.03 8.32 7.21
CA PRO A 139 -9.97 8.99 8.51
C PRO A 139 -11.30 9.54 9.03
N ASP A 140 -12.21 9.94 8.14
CA ASP A 140 -13.53 10.48 8.49
C ASP A 140 -14.63 9.40 8.61
N GLY A 141 -14.26 8.14 8.43
CA GLY A 141 -15.16 7.00 8.51
C GLY A 141 -15.77 6.57 7.18
N TYR A 142 -15.50 7.26 6.07
CA TYR A 142 -15.88 6.79 4.73
C TYR A 142 -15.27 5.41 4.46
N GLN A 143 -16.03 4.55 3.75
CA GLN A 143 -15.62 3.19 3.43
C GLN A 143 -15.74 2.92 1.94
N PHE A 144 -14.71 2.25 1.41
CA PHE A 144 -14.68 1.77 0.03
C PHE A 144 -14.34 0.28 -0.01
N SER A 145 -15.11 -0.50 -0.78
CA SER A 145 -14.84 -1.93 -0.97
C SER A 145 -14.17 -2.17 -2.32
N PHE A 146 -12.91 -2.60 -2.31
CA PHE A 146 -12.18 -3.01 -3.50
C PHE A 146 -12.22 -4.53 -3.69
N PRO A 147 -12.56 -5.07 -4.87
CA PRO A 147 -12.66 -6.52 -5.06
C PRO A 147 -11.30 -7.22 -4.93
N ASN A 148 -11.27 -8.38 -4.27
CA ASN A 148 -10.11 -9.27 -4.23
C ASN A 148 -9.97 -10.00 -5.58
N ARG A 149 -9.37 -9.31 -6.56
CA ARG A 149 -9.26 -9.80 -7.95
C ARG A 149 -8.33 -11.00 -8.09
N THR A 150 -7.33 -11.11 -7.23
CA THR A 150 -6.33 -12.20 -7.24
C THR A 150 -6.85 -13.47 -6.58
N LYS A 151 -7.97 -13.39 -5.84
CA LYS A 151 -8.51 -14.49 -5.01
C LYS A 151 -7.50 -14.98 -3.98
N ILE A 152 -6.62 -14.10 -3.52
CA ILE A 152 -5.63 -14.43 -2.50
C ILE A 152 -6.34 -14.73 -1.18
N THR A 153 -5.88 -15.75 -0.46
CA THR A 153 -6.49 -16.21 0.80
C THR A 153 -5.66 -15.82 2.03
N THR A 154 -4.42 -15.38 1.84
CA THR A 154 -3.55 -14.80 2.86
C THR A 154 -2.86 -13.56 2.31
N ILE A 155 -2.60 -12.56 3.15
CA ILE A 155 -1.69 -11.46 2.82
C ILE A 155 -0.40 -11.70 3.59
N ASP A 156 0.69 -11.92 2.86
CA ASP A 156 2.01 -12.16 3.41
C ASP A 156 2.91 -10.94 3.28
N TYR A 157 2.65 -10.05 2.33
CA TYR A 157 3.37 -8.81 2.11
C TYR A 157 2.51 -7.58 2.43
N VAL A 158 3.07 -6.64 3.20
CA VAL A 158 2.54 -5.29 3.40
C VAL A 158 3.63 -4.28 3.06
N GLY A 159 3.35 -3.36 2.16
CA GLY A 159 4.24 -2.26 1.79
C GLY A 159 3.60 -0.90 2.05
N ILE A 160 4.38 0.07 2.55
CA ILE A 160 3.95 1.47 2.69
C ILE A 160 5.03 2.37 2.13
N HIS A 161 4.64 3.23 1.21
CA HIS A 161 5.57 4.04 0.41
C HIS A 161 5.01 5.45 0.11
N GLY A 162 5.87 6.32 -0.40
CA GLY A 162 5.53 7.71 -0.74
C GLY A 162 5.65 8.68 0.44
N ASP A 163 4.82 9.72 0.43
CA ASP A 163 4.95 10.90 1.29
C ASP A 163 4.14 10.80 2.61
N LEU A 164 4.40 9.73 3.38
CA LEU A 164 3.68 9.44 4.63
C LEU A 164 4.63 8.91 5.73
N THR A 165 4.90 9.67 6.78
CA THR A 165 5.68 9.16 7.93
C THR A 165 4.85 8.22 8.78
N ILE A 166 5.25 6.96 8.88
CA ILE A 166 4.54 5.95 9.68
C ILE A 166 4.75 6.21 11.17
N ARG A 167 3.65 6.15 11.95
CA ARG A 167 3.67 6.29 13.41
C ARG A 167 3.32 5.00 14.13
N ALA A 168 2.34 4.26 13.62
CA ALA A 168 1.96 2.98 14.18
C ALA A 168 1.33 2.10 13.11
N ILE A 169 1.54 0.81 13.26
CA ILE A 169 0.86 -0.22 12.49
C ILE A 169 0.41 -1.30 13.46
N ALA A 170 -0.82 -1.76 13.31
CA ALA A 170 -1.38 -2.84 14.09
C ALA A 170 -2.11 -3.82 13.17
N PHE A 171 -1.97 -5.09 13.50
CA PHE A 171 -2.67 -6.21 12.86
C PHE A 171 -3.58 -6.83 13.93
N GLU A 172 -4.88 -6.89 13.64
CA GLU A 172 -5.91 -7.40 14.57
C GLU A 172 -6.69 -8.56 13.97
#